data_AF-W8C586-F1
#
_entry.id   AF-W8C586-F1
#
_cell.length_a   1.000
_cell.length_b   1.000
_cell.length_c   1.000
_cell.angle_alpha   90.00
_cell.angle_beta   90.00
_cell.angle_gamma   90.00
#
_symmetry.space_group_name_H-M   'P 1'
#
loop_
_entity.id
_entity.type
_entity.pdbx_description
1 polymer ?
#
loop_
_entity_poly.entity_id
_entity_poly.type
_entity_poly.pdbx_seq_one_letter_code
_entity_poly.pdbx_strand_id
1 'polypeptide(L)'
;VTIKRLCVRKLPPVLAIQLKRFEYDYERVCAIKFNDYFEFPRVLDMEPYTVSGLAKLEGEVIEVGDNCQSNGETTKYELSGIVVHSGQASGGHYFSYILSKNPSTGKEQWYKFDDGEVTECKMHEDEELKAQCFGGDYMGEIYDNNLKRMQYRRQKRWWNAYMLFYTRCDQKPIQFDPCVEQLSLAESRNFVLPLPKAIERSVRHQNIRFLHSKSIFSAEFFNFIKKLVSCTIPSTRPDKMTPAAEELSLLGVQLASQFLFHTGFRTKKSLRGPVIEWYDTLSHHIRFSALVRKWFAANALLNPATRLGEYILMAPSPEVRTVFVKLVVFFCHFAITDEPLAGYEGSNLCEQILISVLELLKCEAVDYGKHLPHYFSLFSMYVGLGIPEKQQLLKLNVPFIFMQVALDEGPGPSIKYQYPELSKLHQVVSHLIRCSDISDKCQNSNQNSQPLENPFKDANIRREELVPLSPECADILFNRTGYIQVFASN
;
A
#
# COMPACT_ATOMS: atom_id res chain seq x y z
N VAL A 1 26.17 63.00 8.96
CA VAL A 1 25.57 61.73 8.49
C VAL A 1 26.14 60.63 9.37
N THR A 2 25.33 60.00 10.21
CA THR A 2 25.78 58.89 11.05
C THR A 2 25.58 57.60 10.26
N ILE A 3 26.65 56.85 9.99
CA ILE A 3 26.59 55.59 9.26
C ILE A 3 26.35 54.45 10.26
N LYS A 4 25.27 53.69 10.08
CA LYS A 4 25.00 52.49 10.87
C LYS A 4 25.70 51.30 10.24
N ARG A 5 26.57 50.62 11.00
CA ARG A 5 27.23 49.37 10.61
C ARG A 5 26.91 48.23 11.59
N LEU A 6 27.02 46.99 11.12
CA LEU A 6 26.93 45.79 11.94
C LEU A 6 28.25 45.04 11.87
N CYS A 7 28.75 44.60 13.02
CA CYS A 7 29.97 43.81 13.13
C CYS A 7 29.76 42.67 14.14
N VAL A 8 30.51 41.58 13.96
CA VAL A 8 30.37 40.38 14.80
C VAL A 8 31.30 40.48 16.00
N ARG A 9 30.73 40.52 17.20
CA ARG A 9 31.51 40.58 18.44
C ARG A 9 32.04 39.21 18.89
N LYS A 10 31.23 38.15 18.76
CA LYS A 10 31.59 36.80 19.18
C LYS A 10 31.22 35.80 18.09
N LEU A 11 32.19 34.98 17.71
CA LEU A 11 32.07 33.96 16.67
C LEU A 11 31.64 32.61 17.29
N PRO A 12 30.54 31.98 16.84
CA PRO A 12 30.04 30.72 17.41
C PRO A 12 30.85 29.51 16.89
N PRO A 13 31.00 28.41 17.65
CA PRO A 13 31.67 27.19 17.17
C PRO A 13 31.11 26.64 15.85
N VAL A 14 29.79 26.75 15.66
CA VAL A 14 29.09 26.45 14.42
C VAL A 14 28.36 27.70 13.96
N LEU A 15 28.71 28.19 12.77
CA LEU A 15 28.11 29.34 12.12
C LEU A 15 27.08 28.87 11.09
N ALA A 16 25.81 29.16 11.34
CA ALA A 16 24.72 28.91 10.40
C ALA A 16 24.39 30.18 9.61
N ILE A 17 24.46 30.12 8.28
CA ILE A 17 24.18 31.24 7.37
C ILE A 17 22.94 30.89 6.55
N GLN A 18 21.88 31.70 6.68
CA GLN A 18 20.69 31.58 5.85
C GLN A 18 20.83 32.46 4.61
N LEU A 19 20.68 31.87 3.43
CA LEU A 19 20.56 32.61 2.17
C LEU A 19 19.12 33.07 2.00
N LYS A 20 18.89 34.38 1.96
CA LYS A 20 17.55 35.00 1.86
C LYS A 20 16.96 34.84 0.46
N ARG A 21 16.59 33.61 0.10
CA ARG A 21 16.06 33.24 -1.21
C ARG A 21 14.54 33.31 -1.33
N PHE A 22 13.83 33.66 -0.27
CA PHE A 22 12.37 33.70 -0.27
C PHE A 22 11.88 35.11 0.09
N GLU A 23 10.86 35.56 -0.63
CA GLU A 23 10.18 36.83 -0.40
C GLU A 23 8.70 36.70 -0.77
N TYR A 24 7.90 37.68 -0.39
CA TYR A 24 6.49 37.75 -0.76
C TYR A 24 6.30 38.75 -1.90
N ASP A 25 5.78 38.27 -3.03
CA ASP A 25 5.40 39.11 -4.16
C ASP A 25 3.98 39.62 -3.93
N TYR A 26 3.85 40.90 -3.60
CA TYR A 26 2.55 41.53 -3.32
C TYR A 26 1.69 41.72 -4.58
N GLU A 27 2.29 41.78 -5.78
CA GLU A 27 1.53 41.90 -7.03
C GLU A 27 0.91 40.56 -7.41
N ARG A 28 1.67 39.47 -7.25
CA ARG A 28 1.22 38.10 -7.53
C ARG A 28 0.49 37.45 -6.36
N VAL A 29 0.49 38.11 -5.20
CA VAL A 29 -0.14 37.66 -3.95
C VAL A 29 0.36 36.25 -3.58
N CYS A 30 1.66 36.00 -3.75
CA CYS A 30 2.25 34.70 -3.49
C CYS A 30 3.71 34.79 -3.01
N ALA A 31 4.15 33.75 -2.30
CA ALA A 31 5.57 33.62 -1.98
C ALA A 31 6.35 33.29 -3.27
N ILE A 32 7.52 33.90 -3.43
CA ILE A 32 8.42 33.67 -4.55
C ILE A 32 9.80 33.21 -4.06
N LYS A 33 10.48 32.44 -4.90
CA LYS A 33 11.84 31.94 -4.65
C LYS A 33 12.82 32.53 -5.66
N PHE A 34 13.85 33.20 -5.16
CA PHE A 34 14.99 33.68 -5.92
C PHE A 34 16.02 32.57 -6.12
N ASN A 35 16.19 32.18 -7.37
CA ASN A 35 17.09 31.11 -7.79
C ASN A 35 18.38 31.68 -8.40
N ASP A 36 18.72 32.93 -8.08
CA ASP A 36 19.91 33.62 -8.56
C ASP A 36 21.19 32.87 -8.14
N TYR A 37 22.22 33.02 -8.98
CA TYR A 37 23.53 32.45 -8.71
C TYR A 37 24.12 33.08 -7.44
N PHE A 38 24.50 32.24 -6.49
CA PHE A 38 25.19 32.65 -5.27
C PHE A 38 26.20 31.59 -4.89
N GLU A 39 27.48 31.93 -4.97
CA GLU A 39 28.58 31.04 -4.58
C GLU A 39 29.00 31.28 -3.13
N PHE A 40 29.58 30.24 -2.52
CA PHE A 40 30.09 30.30 -1.16
C PHE A 40 31.34 29.40 -1.05
N PRO A 41 32.35 29.81 -0.27
CA PRO A 41 33.62 29.11 -0.23
C PRO A 41 33.58 27.90 0.71
N ARG A 42 34.46 26.92 0.52
CA ARG A 42 34.64 25.81 1.46
C ARG A 42 35.27 26.25 2.77
N VAL A 43 36.15 27.26 2.71
CA VAL A 43 36.79 27.87 3.87
C VAL A 43 36.42 29.35 3.91
N LEU A 44 35.82 29.79 5.01
CA LEU A 44 35.37 31.16 5.23
C LEU A 44 36.20 31.79 6.35
N ASP A 45 36.90 32.89 6.05
CA ASP A 45 37.56 33.69 7.08
C ASP A 45 36.61 34.80 7.55
N MET A 46 36.25 34.75 8.83
CA MET A 46 35.35 35.73 9.43
C MET A 46 36.07 36.96 10.01
N GLU A 47 37.41 36.99 10.04
CA GLU A 47 38.17 38.11 10.65
C GLU A 47 37.73 39.48 10.13
N PRO A 48 37.55 39.72 8.82
CA PRO A 48 37.18 41.04 8.28
C PRO A 48 35.81 41.56 8.77
N TYR A 49 34.96 40.68 9.31
CA TYR A 49 33.61 41.02 9.77
C TYR A 49 33.53 41.14 11.31
N THR A 50 34.64 40.92 12.02
CA THR A 50 34.71 41.02 13.49
C THR A 50 35.01 42.44 13.96
N VAL A 51 34.65 42.74 15.21
CA VAL A 51 35.02 44.02 15.87
C VAL A 51 36.54 44.23 15.83
N SER A 52 37.31 43.19 16.17
CA SER A 52 38.78 43.24 16.18
C SER A 52 39.38 43.42 14.78
N GLY A 53 38.87 42.69 13.79
CA GLY A 53 39.39 42.77 12.42
C GLY A 53 39.11 44.12 11.77
N LEU A 54 37.94 44.71 12.03
CA LEU A 54 37.60 46.05 11.55
C LEU A 54 38.49 47.13 12.17
N ALA A 55 38.72 47.10 13.48
CA ALA A 55 39.60 48.08 14.10
C ALA A 55 41.06 47.96 13.65
N LYS A 56 41.55 46.73 13.40
CA LYS A 56 42.87 46.52 12.78
C LYS A 56 42.96 47.18 11.40
N LEU A 57 41.90 47.09 10.58
CA LEU A 57 41.83 47.71 9.25
C LEU A 57 41.74 49.24 9.34
N GLU A 58 41.05 49.77 10.36
CA GLU A 58 40.85 51.21 10.58
C GLU A 58 42.02 51.87 11.33
N GLY A 59 42.99 51.10 11.81
CA GLY A 59 44.13 51.59 12.58
C GLY A 59 43.77 52.01 14.01
N GLU A 60 42.62 51.58 14.51
CA GLU A 60 42.15 51.89 15.86
C GLU A 60 42.75 50.91 16.88
N VAL A 61 43.32 51.46 17.95
CA VAL A 61 43.82 50.66 19.08
C VAL A 61 42.62 50.31 19.97
N ILE A 62 42.11 49.08 19.87
CA ILE A 62 41.15 48.57 20.85
C ILE A 62 41.92 48.14 22.09
N GLU A 63 41.66 48.77 23.23
CA GLU A 63 41.94 48.17 24.54
C GLU A 63 41.07 46.92 24.67
N VAL A 64 41.66 45.75 24.42
CA VAL A 64 40.94 44.48 24.47
C VAL A 64 40.59 44.18 25.93
N GLY A 65 39.44 44.66 26.38
CA GLY A 65 38.88 44.31 27.68
C GLY A 65 38.60 42.80 27.76
N ASP A 66 39.49 42.08 28.44
CA ASP A 66 39.39 40.80 29.18
C ASP A 66 38.57 39.61 28.63
N ASN A 67 38.01 39.62 27.41
CA ASN A 67 37.15 38.51 26.95
C ASN A 67 37.04 38.27 25.42
N CYS A 68 37.88 38.87 24.58
CA CYS A 68 37.60 38.89 23.13
C CYS A 68 38.29 37.81 22.27
N GLN A 69 39.31 37.11 22.77
CA GLN A 69 39.97 35.98 22.10
C GLN A 69 40.92 35.37 23.13
N SER A 70 40.59 34.22 23.73
CA SER A 70 41.63 33.42 24.39
C SER A 70 42.69 33.06 23.34
N ASN A 71 43.98 33.05 23.68
CA ASN A 71 45.18 32.88 22.83
C ASN A 71 45.24 31.62 21.91
N GLY A 72 44.15 31.23 21.24
CA GLY A 72 44.03 30.04 20.41
C GLY A 72 42.72 29.91 19.61
N GLU A 73 41.78 30.85 19.68
CA GLU A 73 40.56 30.81 18.85
C GLU A 73 40.84 31.35 17.43
N THR A 74 40.47 30.58 16.40
CA THR A 74 40.62 30.98 14.99
C THR A 74 39.35 31.66 14.46
N THR A 75 39.50 32.58 13.52
CA THR A 75 38.38 33.20 12.77
C THR A 75 37.99 32.41 11.53
N LYS A 76 38.74 31.34 11.21
CA LYS A 76 38.51 30.51 10.03
C LYS A 76 37.49 29.42 10.29
N TYR A 77 36.65 29.21 9.31
CA TYR A 77 35.55 28.26 9.31
C TYR A 77 35.62 27.35 8.09
N GLU A 78 35.21 26.11 8.26
CA GLU A 78 35.12 25.12 7.19
C GLU A 78 33.68 24.68 6.99
N LEU A 79 33.24 24.60 5.74
CA LEU A 79 31.90 24.18 5.36
C LEU A 79 31.68 22.71 5.74
N SER A 80 30.74 22.47 6.65
CA SER A 80 30.43 21.14 7.19
C SER A 80 29.04 20.64 6.79
N GLY A 81 28.14 21.52 6.34
CA GLY A 81 26.83 21.12 5.86
C GLY A 81 26.14 22.16 4.99
N ILE A 82 25.27 21.69 4.11
CA ILE A 82 24.45 22.51 3.21
C ILE A 82 23.04 21.95 3.23
N VAL A 83 22.05 22.78 3.58
CA VAL A 83 20.63 22.46 3.39
C VAL A 83 20.21 23.04 2.05
N VAL A 84 19.69 22.18 1.18
CA VAL A 84 19.20 22.53 -0.15
C VAL A 84 17.68 22.52 -0.15
N HIS A 85 17.09 23.53 -0.79
CA HIS A 85 15.68 23.55 -1.10
C HIS A 85 15.48 23.38 -2.60
N SER A 86 14.67 22.39 -3.01
CA SER A 86 14.30 22.15 -4.40
C SER A 86 12.81 22.40 -4.62
N GLY A 87 12.47 23.32 -5.51
CA GLY A 87 11.07 23.59 -5.88
C GLY A 87 10.65 25.04 -5.71
N GLN A 88 9.34 25.24 -5.55
CA GLN A 88 8.68 26.54 -5.48
C GLN A 88 8.63 27.07 -4.04
N ALA A 89 8.30 28.35 -3.86
CA ALA A 89 8.25 28.93 -2.52
C ALA A 89 7.10 28.39 -1.65
N SER A 90 5.95 28.06 -2.26
CA SER A 90 4.79 27.49 -1.57
C SER A 90 4.89 25.99 -1.32
N GLY A 91 5.88 25.32 -1.90
CA GLY A 91 6.05 23.88 -1.81
C GLY A 91 7.32 23.42 -2.53
N GLY A 92 8.00 22.45 -1.93
CA GLY A 92 9.25 21.93 -2.42
C GLY A 92 9.74 20.81 -1.52
N HIS A 93 11.01 20.46 -1.72
CA HIS A 93 11.68 19.37 -1.02
C HIS A 93 12.98 19.85 -0.39
N TYR A 94 13.26 19.39 0.82
CA TYR A 94 14.49 19.71 1.53
C TYR A 94 15.35 18.46 1.69
N PHE A 95 16.64 18.60 1.39
CA PHE A 95 17.64 17.56 1.64
C PHE A 95 18.94 18.24 2.07
N SER A 96 19.85 17.46 2.66
CA SER A 96 21.10 17.99 3.21
C SER A 96 22.32 17.30 2.64
N TYR A 97 23.36 18.06 2.33
CA TYR A 97 24.71 17.55 2.15
C TYR A 97 25.50 17.78 3.43
N ILE A 98 26.11 16.72 3.97
CA ILE A 98 26.85 16.81 5.23
C ILE A 98 28.22 16.16 5.04
N LEU A 99 29.25 16.84 5.52
CA LEU A 99 30.62 16.34 5.54
C LEU A 99 30.82 15.45 6.76
N SER A 100 31.10 14.18 6.51
CA SER A 100 31.57 13.24 7.53
C SER A 100 33.09 13.27 7.57
N LYS A 101 33.66 13.42 8.76
CA LYS A 101 35.10 13.30 9.00
C LYS A 101 35.35 12.11 9.90
N ASN A 102 36.11 11.13 9.41
CA ASN A 102 36.53 9.98 10.21
C ASN A 102 37.69 10.42 11.13
N PRO A 103 37.52 10.45 12.47
CA PRO A 103 38.56 10.91 13.39
C PRO A 103 39.80 10.01 13.40
N SER A 104 39.64 8.72 13.10
CA SER A 104 40.72 7.72 13.17
C SER A 104 41.62 7.70 11.92
N THR A 105 41.05 7.94 10.74
CA THR A 105 41.79 7.91 9.46
C THR A 105 42.04 9.30 8.89
N GLY A 106 41.35 10.33 9.40
CA GLY A 106 41.33 11.68 8.83
C GLY A 106 40.59 11.77 7.50
N LYS A 107 39.92 10.70 7.04
CA LYS A 107 39.19 10.68 5.78
C LYS A 107 37.95 11.56 5.86
N GLU A 108 37.74 12.38 4.84
CA GLU A 108 36.57 13.24 4.69
C GLU A 108 35.70 12.74 3.53
N GLN A 109 34.39 12.60 3.77
CA GLN A 109 33.43 12.13 2.77
C GLN A 109 32.11 12.89 2.89
N TRP A 110 31.59 13.34 1.75
CA TRP A 110 30.29 13.99 1.68
C TRP A 110 29.17 12.97 1.46
N TYR A 111 28.08 13.14 2.20
CA TYR A 111 26.87 12.35 2.08
C TYR A 111 25.66 13.26 1.81
N LYS A 112 24.76 12.79 0.94
CA LYS A 112 23.45 13.38 0.70
C LYS A 112 22.42 12.65 1.57
N PHE A 113 21.74 13.38 2.44
CA PHE A 113 20.66 12.93 3.29
C PHE A 113 19.33 13.40 2.69
N ASP A 114 18.59 12.47 2.11
CA ASP A 114 17.36 12.70 1.37
C ASP A 114 16.26 11.77 1.91
N ASP A 115 15.54 12.25 2.92
CA ASP A 115 14.55 11.48 3.69
C ASP A 115 15.08 10.13 4.20
N GLY A 116 14.55 9.02 3.65
CA GLY A 116 14.91 7.65 4.02
C GLY A 116 16.17 7.14 3.31
N GLU A 117 16.77 7.95 2.44
CA GLU A 117 17.92 7.58 1.62
C GLU A 117 19.15 8.41 2.01
N VAL A 118 20.28 7.73 2.23
CA VAL A 118 21.57 8.36 2.49
C VAL A 118 22.58 7.80 1.50
N THR A 119 23.09 8.66 0.63
CA THR A 119 24.02 8.27 -0.47
C THR A 119 25.32 9.04 -0.40
N GLU A 120 26.41 8.42 -0.83
CA GLU A 120 27.67 9.12 -1.07
C GLU A 120 27.51 10.14 -2.21
N CYS A 121 28.21 11.27 -2.10
CA CYS A 121 28.20 12.31 -3.13
C CYS A 121 29.55 12.99 -3.26
N LYS A 122 29.79 13.61 -4.43
CA LYS A 122 31.08 14.18 -4.81
C LYS A 122 31.13 15.69 -4.59
N MET A 123 30.60 16.16 -3.46
CA MET A 123 30.56 17.61 -3.17
C MET A 123 31.96 18.21 -2.95
N HIS A 124 33.03 17.42 -2.96
CA HIS A 124 34.42 17.90 -3.01
C HIS A 124 34.82 18.42 -4.39
N GLU A 125 34.14 18.01 -5.47
CA GLU A 125 34.33 18.53 -6.81
C GLU A 125 33.58 19.87 -6.94
N ASP A 126 34.27 20.91 -7.43
CA ASP A 126 33.68 22.27 -7.48
C ASP A 126 32.55 22.38 -8.51
N GLU A 127 32.61 21.62 -9.61
CA GLU A 127 31.52 21.56 -10.59
C GLU A 127 30.25 20.95 -9.99
N GLU A 128 30.38 19.91 -9.16
CA GLU A 128 29.23 19.30 -8.47
C GLU A 128 28.65 20.26 -7.44
N LEU A 129 29.50 20.90 -6.61
CA LEU A 129 29.05 21.89 -5.63
C LEU A 129 28.29 23.03 -6.31
N LYS A 130 28.82 23.55 -7.42
CA LYS A 130 28.18 24.60 -8.22
C LYS A 130 26.86 24.13 -8.81
N ALA A 131 26.81 22.95 -9.41
CA ALA A 131 25.63 22.41 -10.07
C ALA A 131 24.49 22.12 -9.08
N GLN A 132 24.80 21.66 -7.87
CA GLN A 132 23.80 21.30 -6.86
C GLN A 132 23.38 22.46 -5.95
N CYS A 133 24.25 23.44 -5.71
CA CYS A 133 24.03 24.40 -4.61
C CYS A 133 23.97 25.87 -5.01
N PHE A 134 24.67 26.32 -6.06
CA PHE A 134 24.81 27.77 -6.31
C PHE A 134 23.59 28.39 -6.98
N GLY A 135 22.73 27.57 -7.61
CA GLY A 135 21.58 28.06 -8.36
C GLY A 135 21.99 28.64 -9.73
N GLY A 136 21.33 29.72 -10.11
CA GLY A 136 21.51 30.38 -11.40
C GLY A 136 20.87 29.65 -12.57
N ASP A 137 21.17 30.15 -13.76
CA ASP A 137 20.71 29.56 -15.00
C ASP A 137 21.71 28.53 -15.54
N TYR A 138 21.22 27.58 -16.33
CA TYR A 138 22.03 26.63 -17.09
C TYR A 138 21.39 26.35 -18.45
N MET A 139 22.18 25.84 -19.38
CA MET A 139 21.67 25.39 -20.67
C MET A 139 21.26 23.93 -20.53
N GLY A 140 19.95 23.66 -20.53
CA GLY A 140 19.39 22.32 -20.48
C GLY A 140 19.09 21.80 -21.88
N GLU A 141 19.43 20.54 -22.13
CA GLU A 141 19.01 19.82 -23.32
C GLU A 141 17.57 19.31 -23.14
N ILE A 142 16.67 19.72 -24.03
CA ILE A 142 15.29 19.25 -24.07
C ILE A 142 15.08 18.53 -25.40
N TYR A 143 14.62 17.28 -25.32
CA TYR A 143 14.19 16.54 -26.49
C TYR A 143 12.77 16.93 -26.87
N ASP A 144 12.59 17.51 -28.05
CA ASP A 144 11.27 17.84 -28.59
C ASP A 144 10.75 16.64 -29.41
N ASN A 145 9.74 15.94 -28.87
CA ASN A 145 9.10 14.80 -29.52
C ASN A 145 8.45 15.16 -30.87
N ASN A 146 8.00 16.39 -31.05
CA ASN A 146 7.32 16.82 -32.28
C ASN A 146 8.33 17.14 -33.38
N LEU A 147 9.48 17.71 -33.02
CA LEU A 147 10.54 18.08 -33.96
C LEU A 147 11.65 17.02 -34.09
N LYS A 148 11.56 15.93 -33.32
CA LYS A 148 12.56 14.84 -33.22
C LYS A 148 14.00 15.35 -33.14
N ARG A 149 14.23 16.47 -32.45
CA ARG A 149 15.53 17.13 -32.34
C ARG A 149 15.81 17.58 -30.92
N MET A 150 17.10 17.61 -30.56
CA MET A 150 17.55 18.21 -29.30
C MET A 150 17.57 19.73 -29.44
N GLN A 151 17.04 20.42 -28.44
CA GLN A 151 17.14 21.87 -28.31
C GLN A 151 17.81 22.24 -27.00
N TYR A 152 18.69 23.24 -27.06
CA TYR A 152 19.30 23.86 -25.90
C TYR A 152 18.44 25.04 -25.44
N ARG A 153 17.95 24.99 -24.20
CA ARG A 153 17.17 26.07 -23.62
C ARG A 153 17.74 26.48 -22.28
N ARG A 154 17.78 27.80 -22.04
CA ARG A 154 18.14 28.35 -20.74
C ARG A 154 17.07 27.98 -19.71
N GLN A 155 17.47 27.29 -18.65
CA GLN A 155 16.64 26.82 -17.54
C GLN A 155 17.20 27.35 -16.23
N LYS A 156 16.33 27.47 -15.22
CA LYS A 156 16.72 27.88 -13.85
C LYS A 156 16.99 26.64 -13.01
N ARG A 157 18.04 26.66 -12.20
CA ARG A 157 18.24 25.64 -11.15
C ARG A 157 17.32 25.95 -9.98
N TRP A 158 16.20 25.24 -9.88
CA TRP A 158 15.24 25.41 -8.79
C TRP A 158 15.66 24.70 -7.49
N TRP A 159 16.76 23.94 -7.53
CA TRP A 159 17.48 23.41 -6.38
C TRP A 159 18.72 24.28 -6.11
N ASN A 160 18.85 24.77 -4.88
CA ASN A 160 19.98 25.58 -4.45
C ASN A 160 20.07 25.62 -2.93
N ALA A 161 21.25 25.99 -2.43
CA ALA A 161 21.52 26.14 -1.02
C ALA A 161 20.58 27.18 -0.40
N TYR A 162 20.01 26.80 0.75
CA TYR A 162 19.16 27.64 1.58
C TYR A 162 19.85 27.99 2.90
N MET A 163 20.49 27.01 3.54
CA MET A 163 21.31 27.23 4.74
C MET A 163 22.68 26.59 4.58
N LEU A 164 23.71 27.30 5.02
CA LEU A 164 25.09 26.84 5.07
C LEU A 164 25.51 26.67 6.53
N PHE A 165 26.17 25.57 6.83
CA PHE A 165 26.72 25.27 8.14
C PHE A 165 28.23 25.23 8.04
N TYR A 166 28.87 26.09 8.82
CA TYR A 166 30.31 26.24 8.89
C TYR A 166 30.78 25.91 10.31
N THR A 167 31.80 25.06 10.45
CA THR A 167 32.40 24.72 11.73
C THR A 167 33.75 25.44 11.87
N ARG A 168 33.98 26.10 13.02
CA ARG A 168 35.21 26.85 13.26
C ARG A 168 36.41 25.88 13.31
N CYS A 169 37.51 26.20 12.64
CA CYS A 169 38.61 25.24 12.42
C CYS A 169 39.37 24.82 13.70
N ASP A 170 39.19 25.55 14.81
CA ASP A 170 39.73 25.19 16.12
C ASP A 170 38.87 24.15 16.87
N GLN A 171 37.63 23.94 16.40
CA GLN A 171 36.77 22.90 16.95
C GLN A 171 37.31 21.55 16.51
N LYS A 172 37.90 20.84 17.45
CA LYS A 172 38.14 19.41 17.27
C LYS A 172 36.77 18.73 17.27
N PRO A 173 36.46 17.85 16.30
CA PRO A 173 35.28 17.01 16.40
C PRO A 173 35.31 16.33 17.77
N ILE A 174 34.15 16.22 18.42
CA ILE A 174 34.05 15.53 19.71
C ILE A 174 34.71 14.16 19.51
N GLN A 175 35.78 13.88 20.26
CA GLN A 175 36.49 12.61 20.23
C GLN A 175 35.55 11.52 20.72
N PHE A 176 34.71 11.06 19.82
CA PHE A 176 34.21 9.71 19.85
C PHE A 176 34.97 8.99 18.75
N ASP A 177 35.35 7.74 18.98
CA ASP A 177 36.00 6.91 17.97
C ASP A 177 35.10 6.41 16.80
N PRO A 178 33.77 6.66 16.66
CA PRO A 178 32.98 5.96 15.65
C PRO A 178 33.24 6.50 14.27
N CYS A 179 33.75 5.60 13.44
CA CYS A 179 33.61 5.70 12.02
C CYS A 179 32.31 5.03 11.56
N VAL A 180 31.53 5.73 10.72
CA VAL A 180 30.38 5.17 9.98
C VAL A 180 30.78 3.92 9.18
N GLU A 181 32.03 3.89 8.69
CA GLU A 181 32.63 2.81 7.89
C GLU A 181 32.86 1.51 8.70
N GLN A 182 32.73 1.54 10.04
CA GLN A 182 32.91 0.38 10.93
C GLN A 182 31.60 -0.17 11.50
N LEU A 183 30.45 0.35 11.05
CA LEU A 183 29.12 -0.17 11.42
C LEU A 183 28.86 -1.51 10.69
N SER A 184 29.41 -2.60 11.21
CA SER A 184 29.12 -3.97 10.74
C SER A 184 28.01 -4.62 11.55
N LEU A 185 27.04 -5.25 10.87
CA LEU A 185 26.02 -6.09 11.51
C LEU A 185 26.61 -7.35 12.17
N ALA A 186 27.81 -7.79 11.76
CA ALA A 186 28.43 -9.04 12.19
C ALA A 186 29.47 -8.87 13.32
N GLU A 187 30.08 -7.69 13.43
CA GLU A 187 31.20 -7.44 14.33
C GLU A 187 30.87 -6.36 15.37
N SER A 188 29.82 -6.60 16.14
CA SER A 188 29.37 -5.72 17.23
C SER A 188 30.33 -5.65 18.43
N ARG A 189 31.58 -6.14 18.30
CA ARG A 189 32.54 -6.22 19.41
C ARG A 189 33.39 -4.96 19.57
N ASN A 190 33.47 -4.12 18.52
CA ASN A 190 34.41 -3.01 18.51
C ASN A 190 33.77 -1.61 18.58
N PHE A 191 32.44 -1.51 18.68
CA PHE A 191 31.77 -0.21 18.75
C PHE A 191 30.67 -0.15 19.81
N VAL A 192 30.99 0.48 20.95
CA VAL A 192 30.01 0.93 21.93
C VAL A 192 30.08 2.46 21.92
N LEU A 193 29.21 3.09 21.13
CA LEU A 193 28.80 4.45 21.50
C LEU A 193 28.34 4.38 22.97
N PRO A 194 28.81 5.25 23.87
CA PRO A 194 28.38 5.22 25.27
C PRO A 194 26.90 5.68 25.35
N LEU A 195 25.98 4.80 24.94
CA LEU A 195 24.56 5.01 25.08
C LEU A 195 24.18 4.78 26.55
N PRO A 196 23.36 5.66 27.14
CA PRO A 196 22.67 5.34 28.38
C PRO A 196 21.96 3.98 28.24
N LYS A 197 22.10 3.10 29.24
CA LYS A 197 21.58 1.72 29.20
C LYS A 197 20.09 1.63 28.84
N ALA A 198 19.30 2.62 29.22
CA ALA A 198 17.88 2.70 28.85
C ALA A 198 17.67 2.84 27.34
N ILE A 199 18.48 3.68 26.68
CA ILE A 199 18.43 3.89 25.22
C ILE A 199 18.94 2.65 24.49
N GLU A 200 20.06 2.06 24.94
CA GLU A 200 20.60 0.83 24.36
C GLU A 200 19.56 -0.30 24.37
N ARG A 201 18.89 -0.53 25.51
CA ARG A 201 17.81 -1.53 25.62
C ARG A 201 16.65 -1.23 24.68
N SER A 202 16.23 0.02 24.59
CA SER A 202 15.16 0.45 23.67
C SER A 202 15.52 0.19 22.21
N VAL A 203 16.71 0.61 21.77
CA VAL A 203 17.21 0.38 20.41
C VAL A 203 17.31 -1.12 20.11
N ARG A 204 17.87 -1.92 21.04
CA ARG A 204 17.95 -3.37 20.87
C ARG A 204 16.57 -4.01 20.72
N HIS A 205 15.60 -3.62 21.55
CA HIS A 205 14.23 -4.13 21.45
C HIS A 205 13.57 -3.74 20.11
N GLN A 206 13.74 -2.50 19.67
CA GLN A 206 13.23 -2.03 18.37
C GLN A 206 13.87 -2.78 17.20
N ASN A 207 15.19 -3.01 17.24
CA ASN A 207 15.91 -3.79 16.22
C ASN A 207 15.43 -5.24 16.16
N ILE A 208 15.24 -5.90 17.32
CA ILE A 208 14.69 -7.26 17.37
C ILE A 208 13.30 -7.30 16.74
N ARG A 209 12.41 -6.36 17.11
CA ARG A 209 11.06 -6.26 16.54
C ARG A 209 11.09 -6.00 15.03
N PHE A 210 11.99 -5.13 14.56
CA PHE A 210 12.20 -4.86 13.14
C PHE A 210 12.66 -6.12 12.40
N LEU A 211 13.63 -6.86 12.94
CA LEU A 211 14.11 -8.12 12.36
C LEU A 211 13.01 -9.17 12.31
N HIS A 212 12.21 -9.34 13.37
CA HIS A 212 11.04 -10.22 13.34
C HIS A 212 10.06 -9.83 12.23
N SER A 213 9.74 -8.54 12.13
CA SER A 213 8.84 -8.02 11.09
C SER A 213 9.41 -8.33 9.71
N LYS A 214 10.70 -8.02 9.47
CA LYS A 214 11.39 -8.29 8.20
C LYS A 214 11.39 -9.79 7.85
N SER A 215 11.66 -10.66 8.82
CA SER A 215 11.68 -12.12 8.65
C SER A 215 10.30 -12.70 8.35
N ILE A 216 9.25 -12.22 9.02
CA ILE A 216 7.87 -12.67 8.77
C ILE A 216 7.45 -12.38 7.32
N PHE A 217 7.96 -11.30 6.73
CA PHE A 217 7.72 -10.98 5.32
C PHE A 217 8.68 -11.69 4.36
N SER A 218 9.67 -12.47 4.81
CA SER A 218 10.63 -13.11 3.89
C SER A 218 9.97 -14.23 3.06
N ALA A 219 10.48 -14.46 1.84
CA ALA A 219 9.94 -15.51 0.97
C ALA A 219 10.17 -16.90 1.58
N GLU A 220 11.27 -17.08 2.32
CA GLU A 220 11.63 -18.29 3.04
C GLU A 220 10.61 -18.58 4.15
N PHE A 221 10.17 -17.56 4.89
CA PHE A 221 9.14 -17.73 5.92
C PHE A 221 7.78 -18.10 5.31
N PHE A 222 7.39 -17.44 4.21
CA PHE A 222 6.17 -17.78 3.47
C PHE A 222 6.21 -19.26 3.01
N ASN A 223 7.33 -19.68 2.42
CA ASN A 223 7.54 -21.06 1.98
C ASN A 223 7.57 -22.06 3.15
N PHE A 224 8.16 -21.67 4.29
CA PHE A 224 8.19 -22.49 5.49
C PHE A 224 6.78 -22.74 6.04
N ILE A 225 5.98 -21.68 6.21
CA ILE A 225 4.59 -21.81 6.67
C ILE A 225 3.78 -22.64 5.69
N LYS A 226 3.90 -22.37 4.38
CA LYS A 226 3.20 -23.16 3.36
C LYS A 226 3.56 -24.64 3.43
N LYS A 227 4.86 -24.97 3.51
CA LYS A 227 5.31 -26.37 3.63
C LYS A 227 4.74 -27.03 4.88
N LEU A 228 4.74 -26.33 6.02
CA LEU A 228 4.19 -26.85 7.27
C LEU A 228 2.70 -27.18 7.13
N VAL A 229 1.92 -26.27 6.54
CA VAL A 229 0.49 -26.49 6.25
C VAL A 229 0.32 -27.66 5.27
N SER A 230 1.07 -27.68 4.16
CA SER A 230 0.97 -28.76 3.17
C SER A 230 1.32 -30.14 3.72
N CYS A 231 2.25 -30.25 4.69
CA CYS A 231 2.58 -31.51 5.36
C CYS A 231 1.44 -32.06 6.22
N THR A 232 0.45 -31.23 6.56
CA THR A 232 -0.74 -31.65 7.33
C THR A 232 -1.92 -32.05 6.45
N ILE A 233 -1.78 -32.01 5.11
CA ILE A 233 -2.84 -32.43 4.20
C ILE A 233 -3.07 -33.94 4.34
N PRO A 234 -4.33 -34.41 4.54
CA PRO A 234 -4.62 -35.83 4.63
C PRO A 234 -4.25 -36.58 3.34
N SER A 235 -3.43 -37.64 3.45
CA SER A 235 -2.98 -38.46 2.31
C SER A 235 -4.02 -39.44 1.77
N THR A 236 -5.25 -39.46 2.31
CA THR A 236 -6.23 -40.55 2.10
C THR A 236 -7.56 -40.07 1.52
N ARG A 237 -8.30 -41.00 0.89
CA ARG A 237 -9.69 -40.78 0.45
C ARG A 237 -10.56 -40.36 1.65
N PRO A 238 -11.62 -39.54 1.46
CA PRO A 238 -12.45 -38.99 2.54
C PRO A 238 -12.91 -40.06 3.55
N ASP A 239 -13.23 -41.25 3.05
CA ASP A 239 -13.80 -42.36 3.81
C ASP A 239 -12.81 -43.06 4.77
N LYS A 240 -11.53 -42.65 4.80
CA LYS A 240 -10.48 -43.25 5.64
C LYS A 240 -9.79 -42.24 6.58
N MET A 241 -10.38 -41.07 6.78
CA MET A 241 -9.77 -40.04 7.63
C MET A 241 -9.84 -40.44 9.11
N THR A 242 -8.68 -40.49 9.77
CA THR A 242 -8.61 -40.74 11.21
C THR A 242 -8.84 -39.44 11.98
N PRO A 243 -9.36 -39.49 13.23
CA PRO A 243 -9.53 -38.28 14.06
C PRO A 243 -8.23 -37.47 14.22
N ALA A 244 -7.08 -38.16 14.37
CA ALA A 244 -5.79 -37.49 14.48
C ALA A 244 -5.37 -36.78 13.17
N ALA A 245 -5.69 -37.35 12.00
CA ALA A 245 -5.43 -36.69 10.72
C ALA A 245 -6.36 -35.49 10.49
N GLU A 246 -7.60 -35.56 10.95
CA GLU A 246 -8.55 -34.45 10.91
C GLU A 246 -8.10 -33.31 11.84
N GLU A 247 -7.63 -33.61 13.04
CA GLU A 247 -7.07 -32.64 13.99
C GLU A 247 -5.82 -31.94 13.42
N LEU A 248 -4.90 -32.70 12.82
CA LEU A 248 -3.72 -32.13 12.14
C LEU A 248 -4.12 -31.22 10.98
N SER A 249 -5.11 -31.64 10.18
CA SER A 249 -5.66 -30.83 9.09
C SER A 249 -6.26 -29.52 9.61
N LEU A 250 -6.99 -29.57 10.73
CA LEU A 250 -7.52 -28.39 11.40
C LEU A 250 -6.40 -27.44 11.84
N LEU A 251 -5.37 -27.94 12.52
CA LEU A 251 -4.21 -27.13 12.94
C LEU A 251 -3.51 -26.47 11.74
N GLY A 252 -3.40 -27.18 10.61
CA GLY A 252 -2.89 -26.64 9.36
C GLY A 252 -3.73 -25.45 8.86
N VAL A 253 -5.05 -25.60 8.82
CA VAL A 253 -5.98 -24.52 8.41
C VAL A 253 -5.97 -23.35 9.39
N GLN A 254 -5.85 -23.60 10.69
CA GLN A 254 -5.72 -22.57 11.71
C GLN A 254 -4.46 -21.73 11.48
N LEU A 255 -3.31 -22.39 11.31
CA LEU A 255 -2.05 -21.72 11.03
C LEU A 255 -2.10 -20.93 9.72
N ALA A 256 -2.61 -21.55 8.65
CA ALA A 256 -2.74 -20.92 7.35
C ALA A 256 -3.64 -19.68 7.40
N SER A 257 -4.78 -19.78 8.08
CA SER A 257 -5.73 -18.66 8.23
C SER A 257 -5.09 -17.52 9.01
N GLN A 258 -4.46 -17.81 10.16
CA GLN A 258 -3.75 -16.81 10.95
C GLN A 258 -2.67 -16.10 10.13
N PHE A 259 -1.85 -16.86 9.42
CA PHE A 259 -0.79 -16.31 8.58
C PHE A 259 -1.34 -15.48 7.41
N LEU A 260 -2.30 -16.00 6.65
CA LEU A 260 -2.82 -15.34 5.45
C LEU A 260 -3.57 -14.05 5.80
N PHE A 261 -4.46 -14.06 6.78
CA PHE A 261 -5.28 -12.89 7.07
C PHE A 261 -4.57 -11.80 7.88
N HIS A 262 -3.56 -12.15 8.67
CA HIS A 262 -2.78 -11.17 9.44
C HIS A 262 -1.51 -10.70 8.72
N THR A 263 -0.94 -11.53 7.83
CA THR A 263 0.34 -11.25 7.16
C THR A 263 0.22 -11.32 5.64
N GLY A 264 -0.17 -12.48 5.10
CA GLY A 264 -0.07 -12.78 3.67
C GLY A 264 -0.89 -11.86 2.76
N PHE A 265 -2.17 -11.67 3.07
CA PHE A 265 -3.12 -10.91 2.26
C PHE A 265 -3.12 -9.40 2.56
N ARG A 266 -2.32 -8.92 3.52
CA ARG A 266 -2.22 -7.48 3.85
C ARG A 266 -1.20 -6.72 2.98
N THR A 267 -0.72 -7.33 1.90
CA THR A 267 0.27 -6.69 1.01
C THR A 267 -0.38 -5.63 0.12
N LYS A 268 0.27 -4.46 0.00
CA LYS A 268 -0.28 -3.31 -0.75
C LYS A 268 0.12 -3.24 -2.23
N LYS A 269 1.20 -3.92 -2.64
CA LYS A 269 1.75 -3.82 -4.01
C LYS A 269 1.73 -5.15 -4.76
N SER A 270 2.42 -6.15 -4.24
CA SER A 270 2.49 -7.50 -4.81
C SER A 270 2.66 -8.48 -3.67
N LEU A 271 1.96 -9.62 -3.73
CA LEU A 271 2.19 -10.70 -2.79
C LEU A 271 3.55 -11.33 -3.04
N ARG A 272 4.23 -11.70 -1.96
CA ARG A 272 5.48 -12.47 -2.06
C ARG A 272 5.11 -13.92 -2.31
N GLY A 273 5.30 -14.37 -3.54
CA GLY A 273 5.02 -15.72 -4.00
C GLY A 273 3.62 -15.89 -4.63
N PRO A 274 3.40 -17.02 -5.32
CA PRO A 274 2.16 -17.29 -6.04
C PRO A 274 0.99 -17.55 -5.09
N VAL A 275 0.06 -16.61 -5.04
CA VAL A 275 -1.14 -16.67 -4.15
C VAL A 275 -2.01 -17.90 -4.44
N ILE A 276 -2.01 -18.37 -5.69
CA ILE A 276 -2.80 -19.54 -6.11
C ILE A 276 -2.39 -20.82 -5.37
N GLU A 277 -1.12 -20.95 -4.98
CA GLU A 277 -0.66 -22.13 -4.26
C GLU A 277 -1.25 -22.22 -2.84
N TRP A 278 -1.60 -21.07 -2.23
CA TRP A 278 -2.31 -21.04 -0.96
C TRP A 278 -3.76 -21.48 -1.10
N TYR A 279 -4.41 -21.10 -2.21
CA TYR A 279 -5.73 -21.62 -2.56
C TYR A 279 -5.68 -23.14 -2.71
N ASP A 280 -4.70 -23.67 -3.45
CA ASP A 280 -4.57 -25.11 -3.65
C ASP A 280 -4.39 -25.82 -2.31
N THR A 281 -3.45 -25.38 -1.47
CA THR A 281 -3.21 -25.97 -0.14
C THR A 281 -4.47 -25.95 0.73
N LEU A 282 -5.15 -24.80 0.89
CA LEU A 282 -6.36 -24.72 1.72
C LEU A 282 -7.53 -25.53 1.17
N SER A 283 -7.69 -25.56 -0.15
CA SER A 283 -8.77 -26.32 -0.81
C SER A 283 -8.66 -27.82 -0.53
N HIS A 284 -7.43 -28.35 -0.43
CA HIS A 284 -7.25 -29.75 -0.03
C HIS A 284 -7.80 -30.01 1.38
N HIS A 285 -7.51 -29.14 2.36
CA HIS A 285 -8.03 -29.31 3.72
C HIS A 285 -9.55 -29.15 3.81
N ILE A 286 -10.10 -28.13 3.15
CA ILE A 286 -11.53 -27.80 3.16
C ILE A 286 -12.38 -28.92 2.55
N ARG A 287 -11.86 -29.62 1.53
CA ARG A 287 -12.58 -30.68 0.83
C ARG A 287 -12.98 -31.84 1.74
N PHE A 288 -12.11 -32.24 2.68
CA PHE A 288 -12.24 -33.55 3.33
C PHE A 288 -13.01 -33.57 4.65
N SER A 289 -13.08 -32.46 5.39
CA SER A 289 -13.65 -32.43 6.74
C SER A 289 -14.71 -31.35 6.92
N ALA A 290 -15.90 -31.76 7.36
CA ALA A 290 -16.96 -30.83 7.79
C ALA A 290 -16.55 -30.04 9.04
N LEU A 291 -15.76 -30.64 9.94
CA LEU A 291 -15.24 -29.96 11.13
C LEU A 291 -14.27 -28.84 10.76
N VAL A 292 -13.37 -29.08 9.80
CA VAL A 292 -12.48 -28.05 9.25
C VAL A 292 -13.30 -26.93 8.60
N ARG A 293 -14.33 -27.27 7.82
CA ARG A 293 -15.21 -26.26 7.19
C ARG A 293 -15.97 -25.44 8.22
N LYS A 294 -16.55 -26.07 9.24
CA LYS A 294 -17.24 -25.40 10.35
C LYS A 294 -16.33 -24.43 11.07
N TRP A 295 -15.10 -24.84 11.38
CA TRP A 295 -14.10 -23.97 12.00
C TRP A 295 -13.71 -22.80 11.08
N PHE A 296 -13.46 -23.09 9.79
CA PHE A 296 -13.06 -22.09 8.80
C PHE A 296 -14.16 -21.04 8.58
N ALA A 297 -15.42 -21.44 8.46
CA ALA A 297 -16.54 -20.51 8.40
C ALA A 297 -16.57 -19.60 9.64
N ALA A 298 -16.57 -20.18 10.84
CA ALA A 298 -16.73 -19.43 12.09
C ALA A 298 -15.57 -18.47 12.39
N ASN A 299 -14.33 -18.82 12.00
CA ASN A 299 -13.14 -18.09 12.45
C ASN A 299 -12.42 -17.34 11.31
N ALA A 300 -12.52 -17.83 10.08
CA ALA A 300 -11.77 -17.31 8.95
C ALA A 300 -12.63 -16.57 7.92
N LEU A 301 -13.93 -16.85 7.82
CA LEU A 301 -14.85 -16.17 6.90
C LEU A 301 -15.81 -15.20 7.61
N LEU A 302 -16.42 -15.61 8.71
CA LEU A 302 -17.47 -14.83 9.40
C LEU A 302 -16.92 -14.00 10.58
N ASN A 303 -15.64 -14.14 10.94
CA ASN A 303 -15.02 -13.42 12.04
C ASN A 303 -13.74 -12.68 11.60
N PRO A 304 -13.65 -11.35 11.75
CA PRO A 304 -14.76 -10.45 12.10
C PRO A 304 -15.82 -10.44 10.99
N ALA A 305 -17.02 -9.91 11.27
CA ALA A 305 -18.12 -9.86 10.29
C ALA A 305 -17.73 -9.16 8.97
N THR A 306 -16.77 -8.24 9.02
CA THR A 306 -16.25 -7.50 7.86
C THR A 306 -15.34 -8.32 6.96
N ARG A 307 -14.91 -9.53 7.36
CA ARG A 307 -13.86 -10.31 6.68
C ARG A 307 -14.18 -10.60 5.21
N LEU A 308 -15.42 -10.98 4.90
CA LEU A 308 -15.84 -11.23 3.51
C LEU A 308 -15.71 -9.96 2.67
N GLY A 309 -16.20 -8.83 3.19
CA GLY A 309 -16.09 -7.52 2.56
C GLY A 309 -14.63 -7.08 2.35
N GLU A 310 -13.81 -7.24 3.39
CA GLU A 310 -12.38 -6.89 3.38
C GLU A 310 -11.64 -7.53 2.22
N TYR A 311 -11.93 -8.80 1.90
CA TYR A 311 -11.19 -9.55 0.88
C TYR A 311 -11.90 -9.72 -0.46
N ILE A 312 -13.22 -9.55 -0.53
CA ILE A 312 -13.97 -9.55 -1.80
C ILE A 312 -13.97 -8.14 -2.42
N LEU A 313 -14.21 -7.11 -1.61
CA LEU A 313 -14.41 -5.73 -2.07
C LEU A 313 -13.22 -4.83 -1.77
N MET A 314 -12.67 -4.84 -0.55
CA MET A 314 -11.74 -3.77 -0.12
C MET A 314 -10.27 -4.04 -0.44
N ALA A 315 -9.86 -5.32 -0.50
CA ALA A 315 -8.46 -5.69 -0.60
C ALA A 315 -7.80 -5.02 -1.82
N PRO A 316 -6.64 -4.37 -1.68
CA PRO A 316 -6.05 -3.57 -2.76
C PRO A 316 -5.55 -4.44 -3.92
N SER A 317 -5.05 -5.64 -3.64
CA SER A 317 -4.52 -6.56 -4.64
C SER A 317 -5.62 -7.34 -5.38
N PRO A 318 -5.74 -7.24 -6.72
CA PRO A 318 -6.68 -8.04 -7.51
C PRO A 318 -6.46 -9.56 -7.40
N GLU A 319 -5.22 -9.98 -7.22
CA GLU A 319 -4.85 -11.40 -7.06
C GLU A 319 -5.41 -11.96 -5.75
N VAL A 320 -5.31 -11.18 -4.65
CA VAL A 320 -5.90 -11.56 -3.35
C VAL A 320 -7.40 -11.71 -3.48
N ARG A 321 -8.08 -10.72 -4.08
CA ARG A 321 -9.53 -10.77 -4.28
C ARG A 321 -9.93 -12.01 -5.07
N THR A 322 -9.21 -12.30 -6.16
CA THR A 322 -9.49 -13.46 -7.02
C THR A 322 -9.30 -14.78 -6.28
N VAL A 323 -8.20 -14.94 -5.52
CA VAL A 323 -7.95 -16.16 -4.74
C VAL A 323 -8.97 -16.32 -3.62
N PHE A 324 -9.30 -15.26 -2.90
CA PHE A 324 -10.28 -15.32 -1.82
C PHE A 324 -11.66 -15.68 -2.35
N VAL A 325 -12.09 -15.07 -3.46
CA VAL A 325 -13.36 -15.43 -4.13
C VAL A 325 -13.36 -16.91 -4.52
N LYS A 326 -12.30 -17.42 -5.15
CA LYS A 326 -12.19 -18.86 -5.49
C LYS A 326 -12.29 -19.75 -4.25
N LEU A 327 -11.64 -19.35 -3.15
CA LEU A 327 -11.68 -20.08 -1.89
C LEU A 327 -13.10 -20.15 -1.30
N VAL A 328 -13.83 -19.04 -1.33
CA VAL A 328 -15.24 -18.99 -0.89
C VAL A 328 -16.12 -19.87 -1.78
N VAL A 329 -15.95 -19.81 -3.11
CA VAL A 329 -16.69 -20.68 -4.04
C VAL A 329 -16.43 -22.17 -3.75
N PHE A 330 -15.15 -22.54 -3.59
CA PHE A 330 -14.77 -23.91 -3.28
C PHE A 330 -15.32 -24.36 -1.92
N PHE A 331 -15.25 -23.49 -0.91
CA PHE A 331 -15.83 -23.74 0.40
C PHE A 331 -17.34 -24.02 0.30
N CYS A 332 -18.09 -23.12 -0.34
CA CYS A 332 -19.55 -23.24 -0.48
C CYS A 332 -19.96 -24.53 -1.18
N HIS A 333 -19.21 -24.97 -2.21
CA HIS A 333 -19.48 -26.23 -2.91
C HIS A 333 -19.45 -27.45 -1.99
N PHE A 334 -18.44 -27.55 -1.12
CA PHE A 334 -18.32 -28.68 -0.19
C PHE A 334 -19.17 -28.53 1.08
N ALA A 335 -19.70 -27.32 1.36
CA ALA A 335 -20.46 -27.01 2.57
C ALA A 335 -21.99 -27.11 2.40
N ILE A 336 -22.50 -27.48 1.21
CA ILE A 336 -23.95 -27.53 0.92
C ILE A 336 -24.71 -28.43 1.90
N THR A 337 -24.10 -29.54 2.32
CA THR A 337 -24.73 -30.52 3.24
C THR A 337 -24.27 -30.38 4.68
N ASP A 338 -23.42 -29.40 4.99
CA ASP A 338 -22.87 -29.22 6.32
C ASP A 338 -23.87 -28.54 7.25
N GLU A 339 -23.87 -28.97 8.52
CA GLU A 339 -24.70 -28.36 9.55
C GLU A 339 -24.41 -26.86 9.73
N PRO A 340 -25.46 -26.03 9.92
CA PRO A 340 -25.29 -24.60 10.14
C PRO A 340 -24.56 -24.29 11.45
N LEU A 341 -23.92 -23.12 11.49
CA LEU A 341 -23.42 -22.51 12.72
C LEU A 341 -24.56 -21.85 13.50
N ALA A 342 -24.49 -21.89 14.83
CA ALA A 342 -25.44 -21.17 15.67
C ALA A 342 -25.26 -19.64 15.52
N GLY A 343 -26.37 -18.90 15.48
CA GLY A 343 -26.36 -17.43 15.43
C GLY A 343 -26.25 -16.81 14.03
N TYR A 344 -26.31 -17.60 12.96
CA TYR A 344 -26.30 -17.13 11.58
C TYR A 344 -27.54 -17.62 10.81
N GLU A 345 -28.09 -16.79 9.91
CA GLU A 345 -29.23 -17.15 9.08
C GLU A 345 -28.84 -18.11 7.96
N GLY A 346 -29.63 -19.18 7.76
CA GLY A 346 -29.41 -20.19 6.72
C GLY A 346 -29.67 -21.60 7.24
N SER A 347 -30.06 -22.51 6.34
CA SER A 347 -30.38 -23.90 6.70
C SER A 347 -29.18 -24.85 6.66
N ASN A 348 -28.07 -24.42 6.05
CA ASN A 348 -26.80 -25.13 6.02
C ASN A 348 -25.63 -24.12 6.03
N LEU A 349 -24.41 -24.62 6.19
CA LEU A 349 -23.22 -23.77 6.30
C LEU A 349 -22.93 -22.98 5.02
N CYS A 350 -23.20 -23.55 3.84
CA CYS A 350 -23.07 -22.85 2.56
C CYS A 350 -24.02 -21.64 2.49
N GLU A 351 -25.28 -21.82 2.84
CA GLU A 351 -26.30 -20.76 2.85
C GLU A 351 -25.89 -19.60 3.75
N GLN A 352 -25.36 -19.88 4.94
CA GLN A 352 -24.90 -18.84 5.86
C GLN A 352 -23.80 -17.96 5.26
N ILE A 353 -22.84 -18.56 4.56
CA ILE A 353 -21.80 -17.81 3.86
C ILE A 353 -22.38 -17.01 2.70
N LEU A 354 -23.23 -17.61 1.86
CA LEU A 354 -23.83 -16.93 0.71
C LEU A 354 -24.73 -15.77 1.14
N ILE A 355 -25.51 -15.92 2.21
CA ILE A 355 -26.32 -14.85 2.81
C ILE A 355 -25.40 -13.70 3.27
N SER A 356 -24.33 -14.01 4.00
CA SER A 356 -23.36 -13.01 4.46
C SER A 356 -22.68 -12.28 3.29
N VAL A 357 -22.42 -12.98 2.18
CA VAL A 357 -21.91 -12.35 0.94
C VAL A 357 -22.99 -11.44 0.32
N LEU A 358 -24.25 -11.88 0.23
CA LEU A 358 -25.35 -11.08 -0.31
C LEU A 358 -25.60 -9.81 0.50
N GLU A 359 -25.40 -9.85 1.81
CA GLU A 359 -25.49 -8.67 2.69
C GLU A 359 -24.48 -7.58 2.37
N LEU A 360 -23.35 -7.90 1.72
CA LEU A 360 -22.38 -6.90 1.28
C LEU A 360 -23.00 -5.89 0.29
N LEU A 361 -24.01 -6.30 -0.49
CA LEU A 361 -24.76 -5.40 -1.38
C LEU A 361 -25.55 -4.34 -0.62
N LYS A 362 -25.96 -4.63 0.63
CA LYS A 362 -26.73 -3.70 1.48
C LYS A 362 -25.82 -2.64 2.11
N CYS A 363 -24.67 -3.06 2.63
CA CYS A 363 -23.89 -2.25 3.56
C CYS A 363 -22.59 -1.69 2.97
N GLU A 364 -21.91 -2.40 2.07
CA GLU A 364 -20.51 -2.09 1.71
C GLU A 364 -20.31 -1.85 0.21
N ALA A 365 -21.18 -2.38 -0.66
CA ALA A 365 -21.02 -2.30 -2.11
C ALA A 365 -20.96 -0.87 -2.68
N VAL A 366 -21.62 0.09 -2.02
CA VAL A 366 -21.77 1.48 -2.47
C VAL A 366 -20.42 2.18 -2.58
N ASP A 367 -19.54 1.95 -1.62
CA ASP A 367 -18.23 2.61 -1.52
C ASP A 367 -17.16 1.95 -2.40
N TYR A 368 -17.43 0.72 -2.87
CA TYR A 368 -16.48 -0.12 -3.61
C TYR A 368 -16.99 -0.55 -4.99
N GLY A 369 -17.85 0.26 -5.64
CA GLY A 369 -18.48 -0.05 -6.92
C GLY A 369 -17.53 -0.54 -8.01
N LYS A 370 -16.31 0.00 -8.10
CA LYS A 370 -15.25 -0.43 -9.04
C LYS A 370 -14.79 -1.89 -8.89
N HIS A 371 -15.03 -2.52 -7.73
CA HIS A 371 -14.60 -3.88 -7.43
C HIS A 371 -15.75 -4.90 -7.48
N LEU A 372 -16.99 -4.46 -7.75
CA LEU A 372 -18.16 -5.32 -7.94
C LEU A 372 -18.00 -6.43 -8.99
N PRO A 373 -17.20 -6.29 -10.06
CA PRO A 373 -16.95 -7.42 -10.96
C PRO A 373 -16.38 -8.66 -10.25
N HIS A 374 -15.55 -8.49 -9.21
CA HIS A 374 -15.03 -9.60 -8.41
C HIS A 374 -16.12 -10.24 -7.54
N TYR A 375 -17.03 -9.41 -7.00
CA TYR A 375 -18.19 -9.87 -6.26
C TYR A 375 -19.10 -10.74 -7.14
N PHE A 376 -19.48 -10.27 -8.32
CA PHE A 376 -20.33 -11.04 -9.24
C PHE A 376 -19.61 -12.27 -9.83
N SER A 377 -18.28 -12.21 -9.95
CA SER A 377 -17.46 -13.37 -10.35
C SER A 377 -17.61 -14.55 -9.39
N LEU A 378 -17.80 -14.30 -8.09
CA LEU A 378 -18.08 -15.34 -7.09
C LEU A 378 -19.29 -16.18 -7.50
N PHE A 379 -20.42 -15.52 -7.70
CA PHE A 379 -21.67 -16.15 -8.08
C PHE A 379 -21.61 -16.77 -9.47
N SER A 380 -20.90 -16.12 -10.41
CA SER A 380 -20.68 -16.64 -11.77
C SER A 380 -19.85 -17.92 -11.77
N MET A 381 -18.87 -18.07 -10.88
CA MET A 381 -18.11 -19.31 -10.74
C MET A 381 -18.95 -20.38 -10.03
N TYR A 382 -19.67 -20.00 -8.96
CA TYR A 382 -20.48 -20.94 -8.18
C TYR A 382 -21.62 -21.57 -8.99
N VAL A 383 -22.38 -20.75 -9.76
CA VAL A 383 -23.46 -21.25 -10.64
C VAL A 383 -22.95 -22.20 -11.74
N GLY A 384 -21.66 -22.12 -12.08
CA GLY A 384 -21.03 -22.96 -13.09
C GLY A 384 -20.59 -24.34 -12.60
N LEU A 385 -20.67 -24.63 -11.29
CA LEU A 385 -20.19 -25.90 -10.72
C LEU A 385 -21.16 -27.07 -10.94
N GLY A 386 -22.46 -26.84 -10.85
CA GLY A 386 -23.43 -27.92 -10.90
C GLY A 386 -24.87 -27.50 -10.64
N ILE A 387 -25.77 -28.48 -10.70
CA ILE A 387 -27.20 -28.32 -10.40
C ILE A 387 -27.45 -27.98 -8.93
N PRO A 388 -26.79 -28.63 -7.94
CA PRO A 388 -27.00 -28.30 -6.52
C PRO A 388 -26.74 -26.82 -6.21
N GLU A 389 -25.69 -26.24 -6.81
CA GLU A 389 -25.32 -24.82 -6.62
C GLU A 389 -26.35 -23.88 -7.25
N LYS A 390 -26.85 -24.24 -8.45
CA LYS A 390 -27.94 -23.49 -9.09
C LYS A 390 -29.20 -23.49 -8.24
N GLN A 391 -29.60 -24.66 -7.72
CA GLN A 391 -30.75 -24.79 -6.82
C GLN A 391 -30.55 -23.98 -5.53
N GLN A 392 -29.33 -23.98 -4.99
CA GLN A 392 -28.98 -23.21 -3.81
C GLN A 392 -29.13 -21.70 -4.02
N LEU A 393 -28.68 -21.17 -5.16
CA LEU A 393 -28.83 -19.76 -5.52
C LEU A 393 -30.29 -19.38 -5.81
N LEU A 394 -31.07 -20.28 -6.41
CA LEU A 394 -32.51 -20.09 -6.60
C LEU A 394 -33.26 -20.01 -5.27
N LYS A 395 -32.95 -20.90 -4.33
CA LYS A 395 -33.53 -20.88 -2.97
C LYS A 395 -33.24 -19.58 -2.22
N LEU A 396 -32.06 -18.99 -2.43
CA LEU A 396 -31.67 -17.69 -1.86
C LEU A 396 -32.21 -16.47 -2.63
N ASN A 397 -33.05 -16.69 -3.64
CA ASN A 397 -33.65 -15.65 -4.47
C ASN A 397 -32.62 -14.71 -5.13
N VAL A 398 -31.44 -15.24 -5.46
CA VAL A 398 -30.33 -14.48 -6.06
C VAL A 398 -30.72 -13.81 -7.39
N PRO A 399 -31.48 -14.45 -8.31
CA PRO A 399 -31.91 -13.78 -9.53
C PRO A 399 -32.66 -12.48 -9.25
N PHE A 400 -33.61 -12.49 -8.32
CA PHE A 400 -34.39 -11.31 -7.96
C PHE A 400 -33.48 -10.20 -7.42
N ILE A 401 -32.61 -10.51 -6.46
CA ILE A 401 -31.66 -9.53 -5.87
C ILE A 401 -30.78 -8.91 -6.96
N PHE A 402 -30.28 -9.73 -7.89
CA PHE A 402 -29.38 -9.26 -8.95
C PHE A 402 -30.12 -8.41 -9.98
N MET A 403 -31.35 -8.78 -10.35
CA MET A 403 -32.18 -7.96 -11.23
C MET A 403 -32.49 -6.60 -10.60
N GLN A 404 -32.78 -6.55 -9.30
CA GLN A 404 -32.96 -5.30 -8.56
C GLN A 404 -31.70 -4.42 -8.61
N VAL A 405 -30.51 -5.01 -8.39
CA VAL A 405 -29.24 -4.26 -8.50
C VAL A 405 -29.03 -3.71 -9.91
N ALA A 406 -29.33 -4.47 -10.96
CA ALA A 406 -29.22 -4.02 -12.34
C ALA A 406 -30.23 -2.92 -12.72
N LEU A 407 -31.31 -2.77 -11.96
CA LEU A 407 -32.32 -1.72 -12.10
C LEU A 407 -32.06 -0.51 -11.19
N ASP A 408 -30.92 -0.46 -10.47
CA ASP A 408 -30.65 0.52 -9.41
C ASP A 408 -31.68 0.50 -8.26
N GLU A 409 -32.46 -0.57 -8.13
CA GLU A 409 -33.42 -0.85 -7.07
C GLU A 409 -32.89 -1.90 -6.06
N GLY A 410 -31.57 -2.06 -6.01
CA GLY A 410 -30.89 -3.05 -5.18
C GLY A 410 -31.17 -2.89 -3.68
N PRO A 411 -30.78 -3.89 -2.86
CA PRO A 411 -31.11 -3.91 -1.43
C PRO A 411 -30.31 -2.89 -0.59
N GLY A 412 -29.34 -2.20 -1.20
CA GLY A 412 -28.55 -1.14 -0.60
C GLY A 412 -28.66 0.18 -1.38
N PRO A 413 -27.97 1.24 -0.93
CA PRO A 413 -27.95 2.52 -1.65
C PRO A 413 -27.46 2.37 -3.10
N SER A 414 -27.85 3.29 -3.98
CA SER A 414 -27.42 3.27 -5.38
C SER A 414 -25.89 3.29 -5.50
N ILE A 415 -25.35 2.39 -6.32
CA ILE A 415 -23.91 2.21 -6.49
C ILE A 415 -23.32 3.47 -7.15
N LYS A 416 -22.47 4.19 -6.41
CA LYS A 416 -21.84 5.45 -6.88
C LYS A 416 -20.65 5.19 -7.79
N TYR A 417 -20.84 4.45 -8.88
CA TYR A 417 -19.79 4.20 -9.88
C TYR A 417 -20.29 4.50 -11.28
N GLN A 418 -19.49 5.25 -12.05
CA GLN A 418 -19.94 5.86 -13.30
C GLN A 418 -20.26 4.83 -14.41
N TYR A 419 -19.67 3.63 -14.34
CA TYR A 419 -19.87 2.54 -15.30
C TYR A 419 -19.76 1.17 -14.61
N PRO A 420 -20.79 0.69 -13.88
CA PRO A 420 -20.73 -0.62 -13.25
C PRO A 420 -20.73 -1.71 -14.33
N GLU A 421 -19.69 -2.55 -14.34
CA GLU A 421 -19.64 -3.70 -15.25
C GLU A 421 -20.50 -4.84 -14.68
N LEU A 422 -21.69 -5.02 -15.24
CA LEU A 422 -22.69 -6.01 -14.79
C LEU A 422 -22.74 -7.28 -15.66
N SER A 423 -21.75 -7.48 -16.54
CA SER A 423 -21.66 -8.65 -17.44
C SER A 423 -21.80 -9.98 -16.68
N LYS A 424 -21.08 -10.12 -15.56
CA LYS A 424 -21.13 -11.30 -14.69
C LYS A 424 -22.46 -11.44 -13.94
N LEU A 425 -23.10 -10.34 -13.57
CA LEU A 425 -24.44 -10.35 -12.97
C LEU A 425 -25.44 -10.93 -13.97
N HIS A 426 -25.49 -10.40 -15.19
CA HIS A 426 -26.39 -10.88 -16.24
C HIS A 426 -26.11 -12.33 -16.60
N GLN A 427 -24.84 -12.74 -16.63
CA GLN A 427 -24.47 -14.14 -16.81
C GLN A 427 -25.11 -15.04 -15.74
N VAL A 428 -25.00 -14.68 -14.45
CA VAL A 428 -25.60 -15.46 -13.35
C VAL A 428 -27.11 -15.55 -13.50
N VAL A 429 -27.78 -14.41 -13.72
CA VAL A 429 -29.24 -14.35 -13.89
C VAL A 429 -29.69 -15.23 -15.06
N SER A 430 -29.01 -15.14 -16.20
CA SER A 430 -29.29 -15.98 -17.37
C SER A 430 -29.15 -17.47 -17.06
N HIS A 431 -28.06 -17.88 -16.41
CA HIS A 431 -27.85 -19.29 -16.06
C HIS A 431 -28.97 -19.79 -15.15
N LEU A 432 -29.36 -19.02 -14.14
CA LEU A 432 -30.39 -19.43 -13.19
C LEU A 432 -31.77 -19.52 -13.84
N ILE A 433 -32.18 -18.54 -14.65
CA ILE A 433 -33.47 -18.56 -15.38
C ILE A 433 -33.57 -19.78 -16.32
N ARG A 434 -32.48 -20.13 -17.01
CA ARG A 434 -32.43 -21.31 -17.90
C ARG A 434 -32.50 -22.64 -17.14
N CYS A 435 -32.31 -22.62 -15.83
CA CYS A 435 -32.40 -23.77 -14.94
C CYS A 435 -33.69 -23.77 -14.11
N SER A 436 -34.59 -22.81 -14.33
CA SER A 436 -35.84 -22.69 -13.59
C SER A 436 -37.04 -23.20 -14.36
N ASP A 437 -38.04 -23.66 -13.62
CA ASP A 437 -39.35 -23.96 -14.20
C ASP A 437 -40.12 -22.66 -14.44
N ILE A 438 -40.40 -22.38 -15.72
CA ILE A 438 -41.23 -21.27 -16.18
C ILE A 438 -42.41 -21.75 -17.02
N SER A 439 -42.75 -23.04 -16.95
CA SER A 439 -43.80 -23.65 -17.76
C SER A 439 -45.14 -22.92 -17.62
N ASP A 440 -45.46 -22.42 -16.41
CA ASP A 440 -46.68 -21.65 -16.14
C ASP A 440 -46.77 -20.30 -16.90
N LYS A 441 -45.65 -19.82 -17.45
CA LYS A 441 -45.56 -18.61 -18.28
C LYS A 441 -45.44 -18.91 -19.77
N CYS A 442 -45.25 -20.18 -20.15
CA CYS A 442 -45.21 -20.61 -21.53
C CYS A 442 -46.64 -20.86 -22.05
N GLN A 443 -47.13 -20.01 -22.95
CA GLN A 443 -48.46 -20.20 -23.54
C GLN A 443 -48.41 -21.12 -24.76
N ASN A 444 -49.40 -22.00 -24.87
CA ASN A 444 -49.68 -22.79 -26.07
C ASN A 444 -51.01 -22.30 -26.68
N SER A 445 -51.09 -22.22 -28.01
CA SER A 445 -52.33 -21.86 -28.72
C SER A 445 -53.43 -22.91 -28.60
N ASN A 446 -53.09 -24.14 -28.19
CA ASN A 446 -54.05 -25.21 -27.90
C ASN A 446 -54.38 -25.29 -26.40
N GLN A 447 -55.65 -25.02 -26.04
CA GLN A 447 -56.14 -25.03 -24.65
C GLN A 447 -56.08 -26.40 -23.94
N ASN A 448 -55.95 -27.50 -24.68
CA ASN A 448 -55.92 -28.88 -24.14
C ASN A 448 -54.51 -29.48 -24.02
N SER A 449 -53.47 -28.75 -24.38
CA SER A 449 -52.07 -29.23 -24.33
C SER A 449 -51.32 -28.59 -23.18
N GLN A 450 -50.46 -29.38 -22.52
CA GLN A 450 -49.57 -28.86 -21.49
C GLN A 450 -48.67 -27.73 -22.06
N PRO A 451 -48.36 -26.71 -21.26
CA PRO A 451 -47.36 -25.71 -21.60
C PRO A 451 -46.05 -26.34 -22.07
N LEU A 452 -45.45 -25.75 -23.11
CA LEU A 452 -44.13 -26.18 -23.60
C LEU A 452 -43.05 -25.83 -22.57
N GLU A 453 -41.97 -26.62 -22.54
CA GLU A 453 -40.83 -26.33 -21.67
C GLU A 453 -40.19 -24.98 -22.02
N ASN A 454 -39.44 -24.43 -21.07
CA ASN A 454 -38.62 -23.25 -21.28
C ASN A 454 -37.84 -23.37 -22.61
N PRO A 455 -38.11 -22.51 -23.62
CA PRO A 455 -37.48 -22.63 -24.93
C PRO A 455 -35.97 -22.36 -24.90
N PHE A 456 -35.48 -21.76 -23.82
CA PHE A 456 -34.06 -21.49 -23.57
C PHE A 456 -33.46 -22.40 -22.50
N LYS A 457 -34.17 -23.46 -22.08
CA LYS A 457 -33.69 -24.43 -21.08
C LYS A 457 -32.29 -24.93 -21.43
N ASP A 458 -31.45 -25.11 -20.41
CA ASP A 458 -30.17 -25.80 -20.59
C ASP A 458 -30.43 -27.28 -20.95
N ALA A 459 -29.90 -27.71 -22.10
CA ALA A 459 -30.11 -29.06 -22.63
C ALA A 459 -29.63 -30.17 -21.67
N ASN A 460 -28.74 -29.84 -20.73
CA ASN A 460 -28.19 -30.78 -19.77
C ASN A 460 -29.06 -30.99 -18.51
N ILE A 461 -30.18 -30.28 -18.37
CA ILE A 461 -31.02 -30.30 -17.15
C ILE A 461 -32.28 -31.11 -17.38
N ARG A 462 -32.54 -32.09 -16.52
CA ARG A 462 -33.77 -32.88 -16.57
C ARG A 462 -34.95 -32.06 -16.07
N ARG A 463 -36.16 -32.35 -16.56
CA ARG A 463 -37.38 -31.62 -16.16
C ARG A 463 -37.63 -31.69 -14.64
N GLU A 464 -37.29 -32.81 -14.02
CA GLU A 464 -37.45 -33.08 -12.58
C GLU A 464 -36.49 -32.26 -11.69
N GLU A 465 -35.43 -31.68 -12.27
CA GLU A 465 -34.39 -30.93 -11.54
C GLU A 465 -34.66 -29.42 -11.54
N LEU A 466 -35.68 -28.97 -12.28
CA LEU A 466 -36.07 -27.57 -12.38
C LEU A 466 -36.68 -27.09 -11.08
N VAL A 467 -36.26 -25.90 -10.64
CA VAL A 467 -36.84 -25.22 -9.47
C VAL A 467 -37.67 -24.03 -9.98
N PRO A 468 -38.92 -23.85 -9.51
CA PRO A 468 -39.74 -22.73 -9.94
C PRO A 468 -39.10 -21.39 -9.57
N LEU A 469 -39.26 -20.39 -10.45
CA LEU A 469 -38.87 -19.01 -10.11
C LEU A 469 -39.76 -18.45 -9.00
N SER A 470 -39.20 -17.59 -8.17
CA SER A 470 -40.00 -16.82 -7.22
C SER A 470 -40.98 -15.89 -7.95
N PRO A 471 -42.18 -15.63 -7.38
CA PRO A 471 -43.16 -14.74 -8.00
C PRO A 471 -42.61 -13.34 -8.31
N GLU A 472 -41.76 -12.82 -7.43
CA GLU A 472 -41.14 -11.49 -7.56
C GLU A 472 -40.13 -11.46 -8.71
N CYS A 473 -39.35 -12.53 -8.88
CA CYS A 473 -38.44 -12.70 -10.00
C CYS A 473 -39.21 -12.78 -11.34
N ALA A 474 -40.33 -13.51 -11.35
CA ALA A 474 -41.17 -13.63 -12.53
C ALA A 474 -41.82 -12.28 -12.93
N ASP A 475 -42.20 -11.46 -11.95
CA ASP A 475 -42.76 -10.12 -12.21
C ASP A 475 -41.75 -9.21 -12.91
N ILE A 476 -40.50 -9.14 -12.42
CA ILE A 476 -39.46 -8.34 -13.06
C ILE A 476 -39.18 -8.85 -14.48
N LEU A 477 -39.08 -10.16 -14.67
CA LEU A 477 -38.67 -10.75 -15.93
C LEU A 477 -39.75 -10.63 -17.03
N PHE A 478 -41.03 -10.79 -16.69
CA PHE A 478 -42.11 -10.87 -17.68
C PHE A 478 -42.99 -9.63 -17.75
N ASN A 479 -43.07 -8.82 -16.69
CA ASN A 479 -43.99 -7.67 -16.64
C ASN A 479 -43.27 -6.31 -16.69
N ARG A 480 -41.98 -6.23 -16.32
CA ARG A 480 -41.21 -4.97 -16.37
C ARG A 480 -40.37 -4.85 -17.65
N THR A 481 -40.79 -3.97 -18.56
CA THR A 481 -40.09 -3.71 -19.84
C THR A 481 -38.68 -3.11 -19.66
N GLY A 482 -38.44 -2.36 -18.58
CA GLY A 482 -37.14 -1.70 -18.32
C GLY A 482 -35.98 -2.66 -18.14
N TYR A 483 -36.19 -3.80 -17.47
CA TYR A 483 -35.14 -4.80 -17.28
C TYR A 483 -34.77 -5.52 -18.58
N ILE A 484 -35.79 -5.88 -19.36
CA ILE A 484 -35.61 -6.60 -20.63
C ILE A 484 -34.79 -5.78 -21.63
N GLN A 485 -34.99 -4.46 -21.67
CA GLN A 485 -34.18 -3.56 -22.50
C GLN A 485 -32.71 -3.55 -22.07
N VAL A 486 -32.42 -3.47 -20.76
CA VAL A 486 -31.05 -3.49 -20.23
C VAL A 486 -30.37 -4.85 -20.46
N PHE A 487 -31.13 -5.94 -20.33
CA PHE A 487 -30.64 -7.31 -20.50
C PHE A 487 -30.37 -7.67 -21.98
N ALA A 488 -31.14 -7.13 -22.93
CA ALA A 488 -30.94 -7.37 -24.37
C ALA A 488 -29.88 -6.46 -25.02
N SER A 489 -29.47 -5.39 -24.34
CA SER A 489 -28.49 -4.41 -24.83
C SER A 489 -27.03 -4.77 -24.54
N ASN A 490 -26.79 -5.79 -23.72
CA ASN A 490 -25.47 -6.30 -23.29
C ASN A 490 -25.33 -7.76 -23.68
#